data_AF-A0A429JPJ6-F1
#
_entry.id   AF-A0A429JPJ6-F1
#
_cell.length_a   1.000
_cell.length_b   1.000
_cell.length_c   1.000
_cell.angle_alpha   90.00
_cell.angle_beta   90.00
_cell.angle_gamma   90.00
#
_symmetry.space_group_name_H-M   'P 1'
#
loop_
_entity.id
_entity.type
_entity.pdbx_description
1 polymer ?
#
loop_
_entity_poly.entity_id
_entity_poly.type
_entity_poly.pdbx_seq_one_letter_code
_entity_poly.pdbx_strand_id
1 'polypeptide(L)'
;MELAYTTAGGVVGAAVTAYISRNHERRQLRSAVMDQLQRVWLVRAGVCDIVPRRTGRPAAYMVGGQLSATGELGFSAVLEDGSDAERTLREAVAGLVVASLSAGIPRRVLDFAGGGEERALQCEVIRLADQRVGGVLGESLEELMTACAEYREATAQLLLQALWHPWQVRWRMTVRIRALRTEVEALHRKQQAAVTLLARAAQR
;
A
#
# COMPACT_ATOMS: atom_id res chain seq x y z
N MET A 1 -49.73 17.40 -29.37
CA MET A 1 -48.32 17.15 -29.73
C MET A 1 -47.32 17.82 -28.76
N GLU A 2 -47.69 18.83 -27.96
CA GLU A 2 -46.77 19.52 -27.03
C GLU A 2 -46.44 18.77 -25.73
N LEU A 3 -47.33 17.91 -25.20
CA LEU A 3 -47.07 17.19 -23.94
C LEU A 3 -45.97 16.13 -24.03
N ALA A 4 -45.75 15.55 -25.22
CA ALA A 4 -44.71 14.55 -25.43
C ALA A 4 -43.31 15.17 -25.49
N TYR A 5 -43.21 16.43 -25.95
CA TYR A 5 -41.94 17.13 -26.11
C TYR A 5 -41.39 17.66 -24.78
N THR A 6 -42.27 18.09 -23.86
CA THR A 6 -41.92 18.52 -22.50
C THR A 6 -41.58 17.35 -21.57
N THR A 7 -42.30 16.23 -21.68
CA THR A 7 -41.99 15.02 -20.90
C THR A 7 -40.72 14.32 -21.39
N ALA A 8 -40.51 14.20 -22.70
CA ALA A 8 -39.26 13.68 -23.26
C ALA A 8 -38.06 14.59 -22.93
N GLY A 9 -38.23 15.92 -23.04
CA GLY A 9 -37.21 16.89 -22.63
C GLY A 9 -36.86 16.82 -21.14
N GLY A 10 -37.87 16.60 -20.27
CA GLY A 10 -37.66 16.40 -18.83
C GLY A 10 -36.91 15.11 -18.49
N VAL A 11 -37.22 14.00 -19.17
CA VAL A 11 -36.53 12.71 -18.97
C VAL A 11 -35.09 12.77 -19.47
N VAL A 12 -34.85 13.36 -20.64
CA VAL A 12 -33.50 13.56 -21.18
C VAL A 12 -32.69 14.51 -20.28
N GLY A 13 -33.29 15.62 -19.82
CA GLY A 13 -32.65 16.55 -18.89
C GLY A 13 -32.29 15.89 -17.54
N ALA A 14 -33.18 15.08 -16.98
CA ALA A 14 -32.91 14.31 -15.76
C ALA A 14 -31.80 13.27 -15.98
N ALA A 15 -31.80 12.56 -17.11
CA ALA A 15 -30.77 11.58 -17.45
C ALA A 15 -29.39 12.23 -17.63
N VAL A 16 -29.31 13.36 -18.33
CA VAL A 16 -28.07 14.13 -18.52
C VAL A 16 -27.56 14.67 -17.18
N THR A 17 -28.45 15.22 -16.35
CA THR A 17 -28.07 15.75 -15.02
C THR A 17 -27.59 14.62 -14.10
N ALA A 18 -28.29 13.49 -14.07
CA ALA A 18 -27.87 12.31 -13.32
C ALA A 18 -26.52 11.77 -13.83
N TYR A 19 -26.30 11.77 -15.14
CA TYR A 19 -25.03 11.36 -15.74
C TYR A 19 -23.87 12.30 -15.37
N ILE A 20 -24.07 13.62 -15.47
CA ILE A 20 -23.05 14.63 -15.11
C ILE A 20 -22.73 14.56 -13.61
N SER A 21 -23.75 14.47 -12.76
CA SER A 21 -23.58 14.33 -11.31
C SER A 21 -22.77 13.10 -10.95
N ARG A 22 -23.11 11.95 -11.56
CA ARG A 22 -22.38 10.68 -11.35
C ARG A 22 -20.93 10.74 -11.83
N ASN A 23 -20.67 11.48 -12.91
CA ASN A 23 -19.31 11.73 -13.38
C ASN A 23 -18.51 12.64 -12.45
N HIS A 24 -19.13 13.67 -11.86
CA HIS A 24 -18.50 14.52 -10.86
C HIS A 24 -18.16 13.74 -9.59
N GLU A 25 -19.10 12.96 -9.07
CA GLU A 25 -18.90 12.09 -7.92
C GLU A 25 -17.74 11.09 -8.16
N ARG A 26 -17.71 10.45 -9.35
CA ARG A 26 -16.60 9.57 -9.75
C ARG A 26 -15.24 10.27 -9.77
N ARG A 27 -15.17 11.54 -10.18
CA ARG A 27 -13.92 12.32 -10.19
C ARG A 27 -13.46 12.64 -8.77
N GLN A 28 -14.38 13.03 -7.89
CA GLN A 28 -14.09 13.31 -6.48
C GLN A 28 -13.61 12.05 -5.74
N LEU A 29 -14.25 10.90 -5.98
CA LEU A 29 -13.80 9.64 -5.39
C LEU A 29 -12.40 9.24 -5.89
N ARG A 30 -12.11 9.47 -7.17
CA ARG A 30 -10.77 9.24 -7.73
C ARG A 30 -9.72 10.15 -7.12
N SER A 31 -10.00 11.44 -6.99
CA SER A 31 -9.06 12.37 -6.35
C SER A 31 -8.80 11.98 -4.90
N ALA A 32 -9.86 11.65 -4.14
CA ALA A 32 -9.71 11.21 -2.76
C ALA A 32 -8.83 9.97 -2.60
N VAL A 33 -8.97 8.97 -3.48
CA VAL A 33 -8.08 7.79 -3.47
C VAL A 33 -6.64 8.16 -3.83
N MET A 34 -6.44 9.04 -4.81
CA MET A 34 -5.09 9.50 -5.21
C MET A 34 -4.40 10.30 -4.10
N ASP A 35 -5.13 11.18 -3.42
CA ASP A 35 -4.60 11.94 -2.27
C ASP A 35 -4.16 11.00 -1.14
N GLN A 36 -4.94 9.95 -0.85
CA GLN A 36 -4.57 8.96 0.16
C GLN A 36 -3.39 8.10 -0.28
N LEU A 37 -3.30 7.72 -1.57
CA LEU A 37 -2.13 7.02 -2.10
C LEU A 37 -0.86 7.85 -1.96
N GLN A 38 -0.93 9.14 -2.26
CA GLN A 38 0.20 10.05 -2.10
C GLN A 38 0.62 10.14 -0.63
N ARG A 39 -0.32 10.21 0.32
CA ARG A 39 0.00 10.20 1.75
C ARG A 39 0.76 8.94 2.15
N VAL A 40 0.32 7.77 1.69
CA VAL A 40 1.00 6.50 1.96
C VAL A 40 2.44 6.51 1.42
N TRP A 41 2.64 7.01 0.19
CA TRP A 41 3.98 7.14 -0.39
C TRP A 41 4.88 8.12 0.37
N LEU A 42 4.33 9.24 0.84
CA LEU A 42 5.09 10.23 1.62
C LEU A 42 5.60 9.65 2.93
N VAL A 43 4.83 8.79 3.60
CA VAL A 43 5.30 8.12 4.82
C VAL A 43 6.54 7.30 4.54
N ARG A 44 6.53 6.47 3.48
CA ARG A 44 7.69 5.66 3.11
C ARG A 44 8.89 6.54 2.74
N ALA A 45 8.67 7.54 1.88
CA ALA A 45 9.74 8.42 1.41
C ALA A 45 10.38 9.23 2.55
N GLY A 46 9.60 9.52 3.61
CA GLY A 46 10.04 10.26 4.78
C GLY A 46 10.71 9.42 5.87
N VAL A 47 10.87 8.09 5.69
CA VAL A 47 11.60 7.27 6.66
C VAL A 47 13.08 7.63 6.60
N CYS A 48 13.57 8.27 7.65
CA CYS A 48 14.93 8.78 7.68
C CYS A 48 15.86 7.94 8.55
N ASP A 49 15.35 7.30 9.61
CA ASP A 49 16.17 6.57 10.55
C ASP A 49 15.40 5.44 11.25
N ILE A 50 16.13 4.56 11.93
CA ILE A 50 15.58 3.57 12.86
C ILE A 50 16.11 3.86 14.27
N VAL A 51 15.33 3.72 15.34
CA VAL A 51 15.81 3.98 16.72
C VAL A 51 15.64 2.74 17.58
N PRO A 52 16.50 2.51 18.58
CA PRO A 52 16.29 1.44 19.55
C PRO A 52 14.93 1.59 20.20
N ARG A 53 14.17 0.51 20.24
CA ARG A 53 12.81 0.53 20.75
C ARG A 53 12.81 0.69 22.28
N ARG A 54 12.36 1.84 22.79
CA ARG A 54 12.51 2.18 24.21
C ARG A 54 11.58 1.44 25.18
N THR A 55 10.44 0.91 24.72
CA THR A 55 9.55 -0.07 25.37
C THR A 55 8.19 -0.01 24.65
N GLY A 56 7.59 -1.15 24.33
CA GLY A 56 6.24 -1.19 23.74
C GLY A 56 6.00 -2.42 22.88
N ARG A 57 4.77 -2.93 22.86
CA ARG A 57 4.36 -4.12 22.12
C ARG A 57 4.49 -3.87 20.60
N PRO A 58 5.03 -4.81 19.79
CA PRO A 58 5.08 -4.70 18.34
C PRO A 58 3.74 -4.23 17.77
N ALA A 59 3.80 -3.27 16.86
CA ALA A 59 2.61 -2.69 16.30
C ALA A 59 1.92 -3.80 15.49
N ALA A 60 0.69 -4.17 15.85
CA ALA A 60 -0.04 -5.23 15.16
C ALA A 60 -0.30 -4.79 13.71
N TYR A 61 0.08 -5.63 12.74
CA TYR A 61 -0.20 -5.38 11.33
C TYR A 61 -1.65 -5.68 11.00
N MET A 62 -2.19 -4.97 10.00
CA MET A 62 -3.54 -5.22 9.53
C MET A 62 -3.64 -6.49 8.67
N VAL A 63 -2.51 -6.99 8.15
CA VAL A 63 -2.43 -8.22 7.35
C VAL A 63 -1.48 -9.23 7.99
N GLY A 64 -2.05 -10.18 8.74
CA GLY A 64 -1.32 -11.31 9.34
C GLY A 64 -0.68 -11.00 10.70
N GLY A 65 -0.59 -12.02 11.56
CA GLY A 65 -0.03 -11.91 12.91
C GLY A 65 1.50 -11.94 13.00
N GLN A 66 2.21 -11.58 11.93
CA GLN A 66 3.64 -11.88 11.80
C GLN A 66 4.52 -10.70 12.21
N LEU A 67 5.63 -11.01 12.89
CA LEU A 67 6.53 -10.05 13.54
C LEU A 67 7.16 -9.10 12.51
N SER A 68 7.15 -7.80 12.82
CA SER A 68 7.79 -6.76 12.02
C SER A 68 9.30 -6.93 11.99
N ALA A 69 9.97 -6.55 10.91
CA ALA A 69 11.44 -6.45 10.89
C ALA A 69 11.96 -5.55 12.03
N THR A 70 11.23 -4.46 12.33
CA THR A 70 11.47 -3.60 13.49
C THR A 70 11.34 -4.36 14.83
N GLY A 71 10.37 -5.27 14.94
CA GLY A 71 10.14 -6.09 16.12
C GLY A 71 11.21 -7.15 16.33
N GLU A 72 11.61 -7.84 15.26
CA GLU A 72 12.68 -8.85 15.30
C GLU A 72 14.06 -8.24 15.55
N LEU A 73 14.33 -7.04 15.01
CA LEU A 73 15.59 -6.33 15.19
C LEU A 73 15.61 -5.40 16.42
N GLY A 74 14.49 -5.24 17.13
CA GLY A 74 14.40 -4.38 18.31
C GLY A 74 14.45 -2.86 18.04
N PHE A 75 14.11 -2.45 16.81
CA PHE A 75 14.08 -1.05 16.40
C PHE A 75 12.65 -0.50 16.23
N SER A 76 12.55 0.80 16.00
CA SER A 76 11.35 1.48 15.51
C SER A 76 11.76 2.39 14.35
N ALA A 77 10.97 2.41 13.26
CA ALA A 77 11.24 3.28 12.12
C ALA A 77 10.71 4.69 12.41
N VAL A 78 11.49 5.71 12.08
CA VAL A 78 11.19 7.10 12.43
C VAL A 78 11.19 7.97 11.19
N LEU A 79 10.21 8.89 11.12
CA LEU A 79 10.12 9.91 10.08
C LEU A 79 10.93 11.15 10.47
N GLU A 80 11.14 12.07 9.53
CA GLU A 80 11.88 13.33 9.76
C GLU A 80 11.30 14.17 10.92
N ASP A 81 9.99 14.11 11.16
CA ASP A 81 9.29 14.80 12.24
C ASP A 81 9.39 14.08 13.60
N GLY A 82 10.11 12.96 13.67
CA GLY A 82 10.25 12.13 14.88
C GLY A 82 9.08 11.18 15.14
N SER A 83 8.08 11.14 14.26
CA SER A 83 6.94 10.23 14.40
C SER A 83 7.29 8.78 14.04
N ASP A 84 6.54 7.82 14.60
CA ASP A 84 6.68 6.40 14.29
C ASP A 84 6.11 6.10 12.90
N ALA A 85 6.99 5.72 11.98
CA ALA A 85 6.65 5.48 10.58
C ALA A 85 5.65 4.31 10.42
N GLU A 86 5.71 3.27 11.25
CA GLU A 86 4.76 2.15 11.18
C GLU A 86 3.36 2.60 11.60
N ARG A 87 3.28 3.48 12.60
CA ARG A 87 2.02 4.06 13.04
C ARG A 87 1.43 4.97 11.98
N THR A 88 2.23 5.91 11.48
CA THR A 88 1.81 6.85 10.44
C THR A 88 1.38 6.12 9.17
N LEU A 89 2.10 5.05 8.79
CA LEU A 89 1.73 4.22 7.65
C LEU A 89 0.38 3.52 7.87
N ARG A 90 0.17 2.92 9.05
CA ARG A 90 -1.10 2.26 9.39
C ARG A 90 -2.29 3.22 9.28
N GLU A 91 -2.12 4.44 9.79
CA GLU A 91 -3.14 5.48 9.73
C GLU A 91 -3.40 5.93 8.28
N ALA A 92 -2.35 6.12 7.48
CA ALA A 92 -2.47 6.46 6.06
C ALA A 92 -3.14 5.34 5.24
N VAL A 93 -2.77 4.07 5.47
CA VAL A 93 -3.39 2.91 4.82
C VAL A 93 -4.86 2.78 5.23
N ALA A 94 -5.22 3.05 6.49
CA ALA A 94 -6.63 3.07 6.90
C ALA A 94 -7.43 4.14 6.13
N GLY A 95 -6.85 5.34 5.96
CA GLY A 95 -7.43 6.40 5.12
C GLY A 95 -7.62 5.97 3.67
N LEU A 96 -6.60 5.32 3.08
CA LEU A 96 -6.67 4.76 1.74
C LEU A 96 -7.76 3.68 1.60
N VAL A 97 -7.89 2.79 2.59
CA VAL A 97 -8.92 1.74 2.61
C VAL A 97 -10.31 2.37 2.61
N VAL A 98 -10.55 3.36 3.46
CA VAL A 98 -11.83 4.07 3.51
C VAL A 98 -12.16 4.72 2.16
N ALA A 99 -11.24 5.54 1.62
CA ALA A 99 -11.45 6.21 0.35
C ALA A 99 -11.69 5.22 -0.81
N SER A 100 -10.95 4.12 -0.82
CA SER A 100 -11.04 3.11 -1.87
C SER A 100 -12.32 2.29 -1.83
N LEU A 101 -12.80 1.94 -0.63
CA LEU A 101 -14.09 1.26 -0.47
C LEU A 101 -15.23 2.19 -0.91
N SER A 102 -15.18 3.48 -0.57
CA SER A 102 -16.13 4.48 -1.08
C SER A 102 -16.10 4.61 -2.61
N ALA A 103 -14.93 4.43 -3.23
CA ALA A 103 -14.79 4.40 -4.69
C ALA A 103 -15.25 3.08 -5.36
N GLY A 104 -15.69 2.09 -4.57
CA GLY A 104 -16.14 0.79 -5.05
C GLY A 104 -15.02 -0.17 -5.42
N ILE A 105 -13.81 0.03 -4.90
CA ILE A 105 -12.67 -0.87 -5.11
C ILE A 105 -12.85 -2.13 -4.26
N PRO A 106 -12.65 -3.34 -4.82
CA PRO A 106 -12.78 -4.59 -4.05
C PRO A 106 -11.76 -4.67 -2.91
N ARG A 107 -12.20 -5.09 -1.70
CA ARG A 107 -11.34 -5.24 -0.51
C ARG A 107 -10.07 -6.05 -0.77
N ARG A 108 -10.17 -7.10 -1.59
CA ARG A 108 -9.03 -7.95 -1.96
C ARG A 108 -7.91 -7.18 -2.67
N VAL A 109 -8.24 -6.19 -3.50
CA VAL A 109 -7.24 -5.32 -4.14
C VAL A 109 -6.55 -4.46 -3.08
N LEU A 110 -7.29 -4.01 -2.08
CA LEU A 110 -6.77 -3.21 -0.97
C LEU A 110 -5.88 -4.00 -0.04
N ASP A 111 -6.15 -5.29 0.18
CA ASP A 111 -5.24 -6.17 0.94
C ASP A 111 -3.86 -6.23 0.30
N PHE A 112 -3.79 -6.31 -1.04
CA PHE A 112 -2.52 -6.28 -1.76
C PHE A 112 -1.88 -4.90 -1.80
N ALA A 113 -2.65 -3.84 -2.04
CA ALA A 113 -2.11 -2.47 -2.06
C ALA A 113 -1.57 -2.06 -0.68
N GLY A 114 -2.34 -2.26 0.39
CA GLY A 114 -1.89 -2.01 1.76
C GLY A 114 -0.71 -2.90 2.15
N GLY A 115 -0.77 -4.20 1.84
CA GLY A 115 0.33 -5.13 2.10
C GLY A 115 1.61 -4.77 1.33
N GLY A 116 1.50 -4.29 0.09
CA GLY A 116 2.63 -3.81 -0.71
C GLY A 116 3.37 -2.66 -0.05
N GLU A 117 2.64 -1.70 0.51
CA GLU A 117 3.22 -0.54 1.20
C GLU A 117 3.81 -0.92 2.57
N GLU A 118 3.16 -1.84 3.31
CA GLU A 118 3.74 -2.42 4.54
C GLU A 118 5.06 -3.17 4.26
N ARG A 119 5.12 -3.95 3.18
CA ARG A 119 6.33 -4.66 2.77
C ARG A 119 7.43 -3.70 2.29
N ALA A 120 7.05 -2.63 1.62
CA ALA A 120 7.99 -1.57 1.22
C ALA A 120 8.62 -0.88 2.42
N LEU A 121 7.82 -0.56 3.45
CA LEU A 121 8.35 -0.04 4.70
C LEU A 121 9.32 -1.03 5.37
N GLN A 122 9.00 -2.33 5.38
CA GLN A 122 9.91 -3.35 5.92
C GLN A 122 11.24 -3.41 5.17
N CYS A 123 11.25 -3.28 3.84
CA CYS A 123 12.49 -3.23 3.07
C CYS A 123 13.32 -1.98 3.37
N GLU A 124 12.70 -0.82 3.58
CA GLU A 124 13.43 0.38 4.03
C GLU A 124 14.05 0.19 5.42
N VAL A 125 13.33 -0.44 6.35
CA VAL A 125 13.87 -0.77 7.68
C VAL A 125 15.06 -1.72 7.57
N ILE A 126 14.96 -2.76 6.75
CA ILE A 126 16.06 -3.70 6.50
C ILE A 126 17.27 -2.96 5.92
N ARG A 127 17.06 -2.07 4.95
CA ARG A 127 18.12 -1.24 4.35
C ARG A 127 18.82 -0.37 5.40
N LEU A 128 18.06 0.32 6.26
CA LEU A 128 18.62 1.17 7.32
C LEU A 128 19.36 0.35 8.39
N ALA A 129 18.84 -0.84 8.73
CA ALA A 129 19.50 -1.74 9.67
C ALA A 129 20.81 -2.29 9.09
N ASP A 130 20.83 -2.67 7.82
CA ASP A 130 22.04 -3.13 7.13
C ASP A 130 23.13 -2.05 7.12
N GLN A 131 22.76 -0.80 6.81
CA GLN A 131 23.68 0.34 6.86
C GLN A 131 24.32 0.52 8.25
N ARG A 132 23.58 0.28 9.32
CA ARG A 132 24.09 0.40 10.71
C ARG A 132 25.03 -0.72 11.12
N VAL A 133 24.84 -1.92 10.58
CA VAL A 133 25.68 -3.09 10.88
C VAL A 133 26.84 -3.22 9.88
N GLY A 134 27.03 -2.22 9.01
CA GLY A 134 28.18 -2.14 8.12
C GLY A 134 27.99 -2.77 6.74
N GLY A 135 26.75 -2.98 6.29
CA GLY A 135 26.45 -3.41 4.91
C GLY A 135 26.66 -4.91 4.67
N VAL A 136 26.19 -5.76 5.57
CA VAL A 136 26.43 -7.21 5.54
C VAL A 136 25.62 -7.95 4.49
N LEU A 137 24.54 -7.36 3.98
CA LEU A 137 23.65 -8.00 3.01
C LEU A 137 24.18 -7.94 1.57
N GLY A 138 24.99 -6.94 1.19
CA GLY A 138 25.55 -6.83 -0.16
C GLY A 138 24.51 -6.97 -1.27
N GLU A 139 24.77 -7.80 -2.28
CA GLU A 139 23.88 -8.05 -3.43
C GLU A 139 22.46 -8.52 -3.02
N SER A 140 22.34 -9.23 -1.89
CA SER A 140 21.03 -9.69 -1.42
C SER A 140 20.09 -8.54 -1.02
N LEU A 141 20.66 -7.39 -0.62
CA LEU A 141 19.88 -6.18 -0.37
C LEU A 141 19.37 -5.57 -1.66
N GLU A 142 20.19 -5.50 -2.71
CA GLU A 142 19.78 -4.96 -4.01
C GLU A 142 18.66 -5.80 -4.64
N GLU A 143 18.77 -7.12 -4.57
CA GLU A 143 17.72 -8.04 -5.00
C GLU A 143 16.43 -7.86 -4.21
N LEU A 144 16.53 -7.66 -2.89
CA LEU A 144 15.39 -7.43 -2.02
C LEU A 144 14.68 -6.12 -2.37
N MET A 145 15.44 -5.04 -2.57
CA MET A 145 14.91 -3.73 -2.94
C MET A 145 14.23 -3.77 -4.32
N THR A 146 14.83 -4.48 -5.28
CA THR A 146 14.26 -4.68 -6.62
C THR A 146 12.95 -5.45 -6.55
N ALA A 147 12.94 -6.62 -5.89
CA ALA A 147 11.72 -7.43 -5.74
C ALA A 147 10.61 -6.66 -5.00
N CYS A 148 10.98 -5.83 -4.04
CA CYS A 148 10.03 -5.00 -3.33
C CYS A 148 9.45 -3.88 -4.21
N ALA A 149 10.28 -3.23 -5.04
CA ALA A 149 9.83 -2.21 -5.96
C ALA A 149 8.87 -2.78 -7.02
N GLU A 150 9.20 -3.95 -7.58
CA GLU A 150 8.34 -4.67 -8.54
C GLU A 150 6.99 -5.05 -7.91
N TYR A 151 6.99 -5.63 -6.71
CA TYR A 151 5.76 -6.00 -6.02
C TYR A 151 4.88 -4.78 -5.70
N ARG A 152 5.49 -3.69 -5.22
CA ARG A 152 4.77 -2.44 -4.93
C ARG A 152 4.19 -1.84 -6.22
N GLU A 153 4.93 -1.84 -7.31
CA GLU A 153 4.43 -1.37 -8.60
C GLU A 153 3.26 -2.24 -9.08
N ALA A 154 3.38 -3.57 -8.99
CA ALA A 154 2.34 -4.49 -9.39
C ALA A 154 1.03 -4.30 -8.61
N THR A 155 1.12 -4.01 -7.31
CA THR A 155 -0.04 -3.76 -6.44
C THR A 155 -0.64 -2.36 -6.66
N ALA A 156 0.18 -1.33 -6.85
CA ALA A 156 -0.28 0.01 -7.23
C ALA A 156 -0.99 0.00 -8.59
N GLN A 157 -0.43 -0.67 -9.59
CA GLN A 157 -1.07 -0.85 -10.90
C GLN A 157 -2.43 -1.55 -10.78
N LEU A 158 -2.56 -2.58 -9.95
CA LEU A 158 -3.85 -3.26 -9.74
C LEU A 158 -4.88 -2.32 -9.12
N LEU A 159 -4.48 -1.49 -8.15
CA LEU A 159 -5.35 -0.49 -7.53
C LEU A 159 -5.82 0.57 -8.54
N LEU A 160 -4.89 1.13 -9.33
CA LEU A 160 -5.20 2.10 -10.37
C LEU A 160 -6.10 1.48 -11.44
N GLN A 161 -5.84 0.25 -11.87
CA GLN A 161 -6.75 -0.43 -12.80
C GLN A 161 -8.16 -0.58 -12.19
N ALA A 162 -8.27 -0.92 -10.89
CA ALA A 162 -9.57 -1.09 -10.24
C ALA A 162 -10.35 0.22 -10.14
N LEU A 163 -9.64 1.34 -9.97
CA LEU A 163 -10.21 2.67 -9.84
C LEU A 163 -10.67 3.27 -11.20
N TRP A 164 -9.94 2.99 -12.30
CA TRP A 164 -10.29 3.52 -13.63
C TRP A 164 -11.16 2.57 -14.45
N HIS A 165 -10.94 1.26 -14.33
CA HIS A 165 -11.58 0.24 -15.16
C HIS A 165 -12.17 -0.90 -14.31
N PRO A 166 -13.16 -0.61 -13.44
CA PRO A 166 -13.67 -1.57 -12.46
C PRO A 166 -14.23 -2.86 -13.10
N TRP A 167 -14.85 -2.74 -14.28
CA TRP A 167 -15.41 -3.87 -15.01
C TRP A 167 -14.33 -4.79 -15.59
N GLN A 168 -13.24 -4.22 -16.12
CA GLN A 168 -12.14 -5.00 -16.71
C GLN A 168 -11.35 -5.73 -15.63
N VAL A 169 -11.11 -5.07 -14.50
CA VAL A 169 -10.38 -5.69 -13.38
C VAL A 169 -11.13 -6.89 -12.85
N ARG A 170 -12.46 -6.84 -12.70
CA ARG A 170 -13.25 -7.98 -12.22
C ARG A 170 -13.00 -9.27 -13.00
N TRP A 171 -12.81 -9.19 -14.32
CA TRP A 171 -12.55 -10.36 -15.17
C TRP A 171 -11.13 -10.90 -15.04
N ARG A 172 -10.12 -10.02 -14.92
CA ARG A 172 -8.70 -10.42 -14.82
C ARG A 172 -8.21 -10.64 -13.39
N MET A 173 -9.05 -10.33 -12.39
CA MET A 173 -8.66 -10.26 -10.99
C MET A 173 -8.12 -11.58 -10.44
N THR A 174 -8.73 -12.71 -10.79
CA THR A 174 -8.38 -14.00 -10.18
C THR A 174 -6.95 -14.42 -10.52
N VAL A 175 -6.55 -14.28 -11.78
CA VAL A 175 -5.19 -14.63 -12.23
C VAL A 175 -4.18 -13.68 -11.61
N ARG A 176 -4.46 -12.36 -11.63
CA ARG A 176 -3.56 -11.36 -11.07
C ARG A 176 -3.39 -11.51 -9.55
N ILE A 177 -4.46 -11.82 -8.82
CA ILE A 177 -4.39 -12.10 -7.38
C ILE A 177 -3.54 -13.33 -7.09
N ARG A 178 -3.65 -14.40 -7.89
CA ARG A 178 -2.81 -15.59 -7.70
C ARG A 178 -1.33 -15.28 -7.91
N ALA A 179 -0.99 -14.54 -8.97
CA ALA A 179 0.39 -14.10 -9.22
C ALA A 179 0.92 -13.27 -8.03
N LEU A 180 0.15 -12.28 -7.57
CA LEU A 180 0.53 -11.44 -6.41
C LEU A 180 0.70 -12.23 -5.11
N ARG A 181 0.00 -13.36 -4.94
CA ARG A 181 0.21 -14.25 -3.79
C ARG A 181 1.57 -14.94 -3.87
N THR A 182 1.94 -15.44 -5.04
CA THR A 182 3.25 -16.07 -5.24
C THR A 182 4.38 -15.04 -5.07
N GLU A 183 4.20 -13.84 -5.62
CA GLU A 183 5.16 -12.75 -5.48
C GLU A 183 5.34 -12.32 -4.01
N VAL A 184 4.25 -12.17 -3.24
CA VAL A 184 4.36 -11.78 -1.82
C VAL A 184 5.02 -12.87 -0.96
N GLU A 185 4.77 -14.15 -1.25
CA GLU A 185 5.42 -15.26 -0.55
C GLU A 185 6.93 -15.32 -0.87
N ALA A 186 7.31 -15.04 -2.12
CA ALA A 186 8.71 -14.94 -2.50
C ALA A 186 9.41 -13.75 -1.83
N LEU A 187 8.79 -12.56 -1.86
CA LEU A 187 9.30 -11.36 -1.21
C LEU A 187 9.43 -11.57 0.30
N HIS A 188 8.44 -12.19 0.93
CA HIS A 188 8.46 -12.48 2.35
C HIS A 188 9.64 -13.37 2.75
N ARG A 189 9.93 -14.42 1.97
CA ARG A 189 11.10 -15.28 2.22
C ARG A 189 12.41 -14.51 2.12
N LYS A 190 12.55 -13.61 1.14
CA LYS A 190 13.73 -12.74 1.01
C LYS A 190 13.87 -11.80 2.22
N GLN A 191 12.77 -11.18 2.67
CA GLN A 191 12.76 -10.32 3.85
C GLN A 191 13.17 -11.08 5.11
N GLN A 192 12.63 -12.28 5.34
CA GLN A 192 12.99 -13.11 6.48
C GLN A 192 14.48 -13.49 6.46
N ALA A 193 15.00 -13.90 5.30
CA ALA A 193 16.41 -14.21 5.16
C ALA A 193 17.29 -13.00 5.54
N ALA A 194 16.97 -11.81 5.02
CA ALA A 194 17.70 -10.58 5.35
C ALA A 194 17.65 -10.26 6.86
N VAL A 195 16.46 -10.32 7.48
CA VAL A 195 16.33 -10.06 8.92
C VAL A 195 17.13 -11.05 9.75
N THR A 196 17.12 -12.35 9.41
CA THR A 196 17.91 -13.35 10.15
C THR A 196 19.42 -13.11 10.05
N LEU A 197 19.92 -12.63 8.91
CA LEU A 197 21.33 -12.28 8.73
C LEU A 197 21.69 -11.05 9.55
N LEU A 198 20.85 -10.01 9.51
CA LEU A 198 21.05 -8.79 10.29
C LEU A 198 21.01 -9.06 11.80
N ALA A 199 20.08 -9.89 12.27
CA ALA A 199 19.98 -10.26 13.68
C ALA A 199 21.25 -11.00 14.16
N ARG A 200 21.83 -11.87 13.32
CA ARG A 200 23.11 -12.54 13.64
C ARG A 200 24.29 -11.57 13.63
N ALA A 201 24.30 -10.62 12.71
CA ALA A 201 25.36 -9.63 12.60
C ALA A 201 25.35 -8.64 13.77
N ALA A 202 24.17 -8.25 14.26
CA ALA A 202 24.01 -7.38 15.42
C ALA A 202 24.42 -8.02 16.77
N GLN A 203 24.60 -9.35 16.81
CA GLN A 203 25.07 -10.09 17.99
C GLN A 203 26.60 -10.26 18.04
N ARG A 204 27.31 -9.86 16.98
CA ARG A 204 28.78 -9.93 16.88
C ARG A 204 29.40 -8.58 17.25
#